data_AF-A0A518WJA3-F1
#
_entry.id   AF-A0A518WJA3-F1
#
_cell.length_a   1.000
_cell.length_b   1.000
_cell.length_c   1.000
_cell.angle_alpha   90.00
_cell.angle_beta   90.00
_cell.angle_gamma   90.00
#
_symmetry.space_group_name_H-M   'P 1'
#
loop_
_entity.id
_entity.type
_entity.pdbx_description
1 polymer ?
#
loop_
_entity_poly.entity_id
_entity_poly.type
_entity_poly.pdbx_seq_one_letter_code
_entity_poly.pdbx_strand_id
1 'polypeptide(L)'
;MDLTFAFAALLGRSDLPAGPHDAYFGGDTLDEFLLPAGWLTPDALASSAPVTVPDVDACYLDDDHAALGWEFDLANSLFAVEWADDVLPAAFLADVRAVDADLLVRGVDLGALIDRHGLDLTAESARRWNYRLSALLRLATDGTVHDAMRMATFTHRLPELLPIGPGDHRRVEQEWAAALAQVEPPQLRDHLSLHCLEPFWSRAAGARYLGATEWPTGTSALAGRRKLLAGWEFGESQSGVAVVG
;
A
#
# COMPACT_ATOMS: atom_id res chain seq x y z
N MET A 1 13.42 -16.35 -11.19
CA MET A 1 12.81 -15.65 -12.34
C MET A 1 13.33 -14.22 -12.30
N ASP A 2 13.90 -13.70 -13.39
CA ASP A 2 14.42 -12.33 -13.40
C ASP A 2 13.26 -11.36 -13.70
N LEU A 3 12.81 -10.63 -12.68
CA LEU A 3 11.72 -9.67 -12.77
C LEU A 3 12.20 -8.28 -13.21
N THR A 4 13.52 -8.07 -13.28
CA THR A 4 14.13 -6.77 -13.54
C THR A 4 13.64 -6.17 -14.85
N PHE A 5 13.62 -6.98 -15.91
CA PHE A 5 13.16 -6.54 -17.23
C PHE A 5 11.68 -6.15 -17.22
N ALA A 6 10.82 -6.96 -16.58
CA ALA A 6 9.39 -6.70 -16.51
C ALA A 6 9.08 -5.42 -15.75
N PHE A 7 9.73 -5.21 -14.60
CA PHE A 7 9.57 -3.97 -13.83
C PHE A 7 10.16 -2.75 -14.53
N ALA A 8 11.32 -2.87 -15.18
CA ALA A 8 11.88 -1.78 -15.98
C ALA A 8 10.90 -1.38 -17.10
N ALA A 9 10.29 -2.35 -17.78
CA ALA A 9 9.28 -2.10 -18.81
C ALA A 9 8.05 -1.36 -18.27
N LEU A 10 7.52 -1.77 -17.11
CA LEU A 10 6.40 -1.06 -16.44
C LEU A 10 6.78 0.37 -16.04
N LEU A 11 8.02 0.59 -15.60
CA LEU A 11 8.52 1.93 -15.29
C LEU A 11 8.83 2.77 -16.54
N GLY A 12 8.68 2.21 -17.76
CA GLY A 12 9.02 2.89 -19.02
C GLY A 12 10.52 3.08 -19.21
N ARG A 13 11.34 2.16 -18.69
CA ARG A 13 12.80 2.27 -18.61
C ARG A 13 13.52 1.02 -19.10
N SER A 14 14.82 1.15 -19.37
CA SER A 14 15.70 0.02 -19.67
C SER A 14 16.29 -0.62 -18.41
N ASP A 15 16.32 0.11 -17.30
CA ASP A 15 16.94 -0.29 -16.04
C ASP A 15 16.14 0.17 -14.82
N LEU A 16 16.35 -0.53 -13.71
CA LEU A 16 15.78 -0.19 -12.42
C LEU A 16 16.61 0.92 -11.75
N PRO A 17 15.97 1.99 -11.22
CA PRO A 17 16.69 3.06 -10.54
C PRO A 17 17.44 2.54 -9.31
N ALA A 18 18.66 3.04 -9.12
CA ALA A 18 19.43 2.81 -7.90
C ALA A 18 18.98 3.75 -6.77
N GLY A 19 19.25 3.35 -5.53
CA GLY A 19 18.94 4.13 -4.33
C GLY A 19 17.80 3.51 -3.49
N PRO A 20 17.47 4.16 -2.37
CA PRO A 20 16.43 3.68 -1.46
C PRO A 20 15.05 3.91 -2.07
N HIS A 21 14.20 2.89 -2.00
CA HIS A 21 12.83 2.91 -2.47
C HIS A 21 11.92 2.18 -1.48
N ASP A 22 10.68 2.64 -1.39
CA ASP A 22 9.65 2.08 -0.53
C ASP A 22 8.39 1.78 -1.35
N ALA A 23 7.52 0.93 -0.81
CA ALA A 23 6.14 0.79 -1.28
C ALA A 23 5.17 1.06 -0.13
N TYR A 24 4.11 1.82 -0.39
CA TYR A 24 3.08 2.15 0.59
C TYR A 24 1.71 1.77 0.05
N PHE A 25 0.90 1.15 0.88
CA PHE A 25 -0.52 0.90 0.65
C PHE A 25 -1.36 1.91 1.45
N GLY A 26 -2.46 2.37 0.86
CA GLY A 26 -3.49 3.14 1.55
C GLY A 26 -4.86 2.92 0.92
N GLY A 27 -5.93 3.26 1.64
CA GLY A 27 -7.28 3.18 1.10
C GLY A 27 -8.38 3.53 2.10
N ASP A 28 -9.56 3.80 1.58
CA ASP A 28 -10.75 4.26 2.31
C ASP A 28 -11.18 3.26 3.38
N THR A 29 -10.99 1.95 3.14
CA THR A 29 -11.33 0.91 4.11
C THR A 29 -10.49 1.01 5.38
N LEU A 30 -9.21 1.42 5.27
CA LEU A 30 -8.42 1.75 6.45
C LEU A 30 -9.05 2.96 7.12
N ASP A 31 -9.31 4.04 6.41
CA ASP A 31 -9.81 5.27 7.07
C ASP A 31 -11.18 5.08 7.75
N GLU A 32 -12.07 4.29 7.15
CA GLU A 32 -13.43 4.02 7.66
C GLU A 32 -13.46 2.95 8.76
N PHE A 33 -12.62 1.91 8.66
CA PHE A 33 -12.71 0.71 9.49
C PHE A 33 -11.42 0.33 10.21
N LEU A 34 -10.41 1.21 10.25
CA LEU A 34 -9.13 0.94 10.92
C LEU A 34 -9.33 0.51 12.37
N LEU A 35 -10.17 1.22 13.14
CA LEU A 35 -10.31 0.98 14.57
C LEU A 35 -11.61 0.25 14.92
N PRO A 36 -11.57 -0.65 15.93
CA PRO A 36 -10.40 -1.01 16.73
C PRO A 36 -9.41 -1.91 15.98
N ALA A 37 -8.11 -1.60 16.10
CA ALA A 37 -7.05 -2.36 15.44
C ALA A 37 -6.22 -3.14 16.47
N GLY A 38 -6.45 -4.45 16.58
CA GLY A 38 -5.68 -5.32 17.50
C GLY A 38 -4.18 -5.39 17.19
N TRP A 39 -3.79 -5.01 15.98
CA TRP A 39 -2.40 -4.98 15.51
C TRP A 39 -1.73 -3.59 15.68
N LEU A 40 -2.47 -2.55 16.08
CA LEU A 40 -1.96 -1.18 16.22
C LEU A 40 -1.64 -0.85 17.69
N THR A 41 -0.75 -1.66 18.28
CA THR A 41 -0.27 -1.49 19.66
C THR A 41 1.09 -0.78 19.70
N PRO A 42 1.48 -0.15 20.83
CA PRO A 42 2.81 0.44 20.96
C PRO A 42 3.96 -0.53 20.63
N ASP A 43 3.88 -1.78 21.10
CA ASP A 43 4.90 -2.80 20.83
C ASP A 43 4.96 -3.18 19.34
N ALA A 44 3.81 -3.33 18.68
CA ALA A 44 3.76 -3.64 17.25
C ALA A 44 4.31 -2.48 16.41
N LEU A 45 3.99 -1.24 16.79
CA LEU A 45 4.46 -0.02 16.15
C LEU A 45 5.96 0.25 16.40
N ALA A 46 6.53 -0.26 17.48
CA ALA A 46 7.97 -0.16 17.76
C ALA A 46 8.81 -1.27 17.09
N SER A 47 8.16 -2.34 16.65
CA SER A 47 8.82 -3.50 16.05
C SER A 47 9.16 -3.27 14.59
N SER A 48 10.37 -3.65 14.18
CA SER A 48 10.75 -3.72 12.76
C SER A 48 10.43 -5.08 12.12
N ALA A 49 9.76 -5.98 12.85
CA ALA A 49 9.34 -7.27 12.31
C ALA A 49 8.17 -7.07 11.34
N PRO A 50 8.21 -7.67 10.13
CA PRO A 50 7.06 -7.66 9.23
C PRO A 50 5.82 -8.28 9.89
N VAL A 51 4.65 -7.69 9.63
CA VAL A 51 3.37 -8.20 10.12
C VAL A 51 2.34 -8.26 8.99
N THR A 52 1.49 -9.28 9.03
CA THR A 52 0.28 -9.34 8.20
C THR A 52 -0.86 -8.65 8.94
N VAL A 53 -1.56 -7.75 8.25
CA VAL A 53 -2.72 -7.04 8.80
C VAL A 53 -4.01 -7.69 8.28
N PRO A 54 -5.01 -7.98 9.13
CA PRO A 54 -6.30 -8.50 8.67
C PRO A 54 -7.04 -7.52 7.75
N ASP A 55 -7.75 -8.04 6.76
CA ASP A 55 -8.83 -7.33 6.03
C ASP A 55 -8.44 -6.12 5.17
N VAL A 56 -7.14 -5.89 4.94
CA VAL A 56 -6.69 -4.84 4.01
C VAL A 56 -7.09 -5.15 2.55
N ASP A 57 -7.25 -6.45 2.24
CA ASP A 57 -7.27 -6.98 0.88
C ASP A 57 -8.63 -7.61 0.46
N ALA A 58 -9.52 -7.92 1.42
CA ALA A 58 -10.66 -8.82 1.18
C ALA A 58 -11.76 -8.26 0.27
N CYS A 59 -11.78 -6.95 0.03
CA CYS A 59 -12.86 -6.30 -0.72
C CYS A 59 -12.54 -6.02 -2.20
N TYR A 60 -11.27 -6.07 -2.62
CA TYR A 60 -10.85 -5.49 -3.91
C TYR A 60 -9.99 -6.42 -4.78
N LEU A 61 -9.44 -7.45 -4.15
CA LEU A 61 -8.81 -8.58 -4.81
C LEU A 61 -9.89 -9.67 -4.95
N ASP A 62 -9.90 -10.40 -6.06
CA ASP A 62 -10.75 -11.59 -6.14
C ASP A 62 -10.36 -12.58 -5.01
N ASP A 63 -11.26 -13.48 -4.62
CA ASP A 63 -11.04 -14.42 -3.48
C ASP A 63 -9.68 -15.14 -3.56
N ASP A 64 -9.19 -15.32 -4.79
CA ASP A 64 -7.90 -15.92 -5.15
C ASP A 64 -6.70 -15.02 -4.77
N HIS A 65 -6.78 -13.70 -4.95
CA HIS A 65 -5.73 -12.74 -4.59
C HIS A 65 -5.80 -12.28 -3.13
N ALA A 66 -6.98 -12.27 -2.51
CA ALA A 66 -7.14 -11.93 -1.09
C ALA A 66 -6.36 -12.88 -0.16
N ALA A 67 -6.07 -14.11 -0.61
CA ALA A 67 -5.27 -15.08 0.11
C ALA A 67 -3.74 -14.78 0.10
N LEU A 68 -3.26 -13.86 -0.75
CA LEU A 68 -1.83 -13.62 -0.95
C LEU A 68 -1.19 -12.72 0.12
N GLY A 69 -1.99 -11.88 0.79
CA GLY A 69 -1.68 -11.11 2.01
C GLY A 69 -0.35 -10.33 2.01
N TRP A 70 -0.43 -9.00 2.02
CA TRP A 70 0.77 -8.19 2.23
C TRP A 70 1.39 -8.34 3.62
N GLU A 71 2.71 -8.13 3.67
CA GLU A 71 3.47 -7.96 4.90
C GLU A 71 3.89 -6.49 5.02
N PHE A 72 3.74 -5.93 6.21
CA PHE A 72 3.92 -4.51 6.48
C PHE A 72 5.00 -4.27 7.53
N ASP A 73 5.78 -3.20 7.33
CA ASP A 73 6.66 -2.62 8.33
C ASP A 73 5.92 -1.50 9.06
N LEU A 74 5.29 -1.84 10.18
CA LEU A 74 4.49 -0.88 10.94
C LEU A 74 5.32 0.25 11.52
N ALA A 75 6.56 -0.01 11.96
CA ALA A 75 7.42 1.01 12.54
C ALA A 75 7.73 2.15 11.56
N ASN A 76 7.87 1.83 10.27
CA ASN A 76 8.13 2.81 9.21
C ASN A 76 6.89 3.15 8.36
N SER A 77 5.72 2.60 8.70
CA SER A 77 4.44 3.07 8.15
C SER A 77 4.15 4.49 8.61
N LEU A 78 3.33 5.23 7.85
CA LEU A 78 2.97 6.60 8.15
C LEU A 78 1.51 6.70 8.56
N PHE A 79 1.22 7.60 9.49
CA PHE A 79 -0.10 7.80 10.03
C PHE A 79 -0.41 9.30 10.05
N ALA A 80 -1.47 9.70 9.36
CA ALA A 80 -1.95 11.07 9.35
C ALA A 80 -2.99 11.25 10.46
N VAL A 81 -2.77 12.21 11.36
CA VAL A 81 -3.72 12.54 12.43
C VAL A 81 -4.51 13.79 12.02
N GLU A 82 -5.67 13.61 11.39
CA GLU A 82 -6.43 14.70 10.78
C GLU A 82 -7.74 15.01 11.52
N TRP A 83 -8.15 16.29 11.51
CA TRP A 83 -9.42 16.79 12.06
C TRP A 83 -9.78 16.31 13.48
N ALA A 84 -8.77 16.05 14.32
CA ALA A 84 -8.95 15.35 15.58
C ALA A 84 -9.04 16.27 16.82
N ASP A 85 -9.06 17.59 16.62
CA ASP A 85 -9.01 18.60 17.70
C ASP A 85 -10.19 18.50 18.70
N ASP A 86 -11.31 17.91 18.29
CA ASP A 86 -12.51 17.72 19.09
C ASP A 86 -12.61 16.34 19.76
N VAL A 87 -11.76 15.38 19.40
CA VAL A 87 -11.87 13.98 19.86
C VAL A 87 -10.61 13.45 20.55
N LEU A 88 -9.42 13.87 20.10
CA LEU A 88 -8.14 13.47 20.68
C LEU A 88 -7.70 14.44 21.78
N PRO A 89 -6.98 13.97 22.81
CA PRO A 89 -6.48 14.85 23.86
C PRO A 89 -5.57 15.95 23.27
N ALA A 90 -5.79 17.21 23.67
CA ALA A 90 -5.01 18.34 23.16
C ALA A 90 -3.49 18.18 23.38
N ALA A 91 -3.09 17.55 24.49
CA ALA A 91 -1.69 17.26 24.77
C ALA A 91 -1.08 16.25 23.77
N PHE A 92 -1.83 15.21 23.41
CA PHE A 92 -1.42 14.25 22.38
C PHE A 92 -1.24 14.95 21.04
N LEU A 93 -2.19 15.78 20.63
CA LEU A 93 -2.11 16.52 19.37
C LEU A 93 -0.95 17.52 19.35
N ALA A 94 -0.67 18.19 20.47
CA ALA A 94 0.49 19.08 20.58
C ALA A 94 1.81 18.32 20.36
N ASP A 95 1.91 17.10 20.90
CA ASP A 95 3.07 16.25 20.72
C ASP A 95 3.19 15.70 19.30
N VAL A 96 2.08 15.31 18.65
CA VAL A 96 2.07 14.92 17.23
C VAL A 96 2.59 16.09 16.37
N ARG A 97 2.08 17.31 16.59
CA ARG A 97 2.54 18.53 15.89
C ARG A 97 4.01 18.83 16.10
N ALA A 98 4.56 18.46 17.26
CA ALA A 98 5.97 18.64 17.55
C ALA A 98 6.86 17.64 16.79
N VAL A 99 6.32 16.47 16.41
CA VAL A 99 7.01 15.49 15.55
C VAL A 99 6.95 15.93 14.08
N ASP A 100 5.76 16.24 13.57
CA ASP A 100 5.56 16.75 12.22
C ASP A 100 4.40 17.78 12.21
N ALA A 101 4.67 18.97 11.66
CA ALA A 101 3.71 20.06 11.64
C ALA A 101 2.47 19.76 10.78
N ASP A 102 2.60 18.87 9.79
CA ASP A 102 1.48 18.41 8.95
C ASP A 102 0.82 17.16 9.53
N LEU A 103 1.12 16.80 10.79
CA LEU A 103 0.47 15.70 11.53
C LEU A 103 0.68 14.30 10.92
N LEU A 104 1.72 14.14 10.10
CA LEU A 104 2.11 12.86 9.51
C LEU A 104 3.26 12.24 10.30
N VAL A 105 2.97 11.21 11.08
CA VAL A 105 3.94 10.58 11.99
C VAL A 105 4.26 9.15 11.57
N ARG A 106 5.48 8.70 11.82
CA ARG A 106 5.83 7.29 11.62
C ARG A 106 5.24 6.43 12.72
N GLY A 107 5.02 5.15 12.43
CA GLY A 107 4.49 4.19 13.39
C GLY A 107 5.28 4.14 14.69
N VAL A 108 6.61 4.09 14.63
CA VAL A 108 7.46 4.09 15.84
C VAL A 108 7.23 5.32 16.73
N ASP A 109 7.06 6.49 16.11
CA ASP A 109 6.81 7.74 16.82
C ASP A 109 5.39 7.75 17.39
N LEU A 110 4.40 7.31 16.59
CA LEU A 110 3.02 7.15 17.03
C LEU A 110 2.88 6.17 18.21
N GLY A 111 3.56 5.02 18.18
CA GLY A 111 3.53 4.02 19.24
C GLY A 111 4.02 4.59 20.58
N ALA A 112 5.13 5.35 20.55
CA ALA A 112 5.63 6.05 21.72
C ALA A 112 4.64 7.12 22.25
N LEU A 113 3.94 7.81 21.35
CA LEU A 113 2.92 8.79 21.74
C LEU A 113 1.68 8.12 22.36
N ILE A 114 1.20 7.03 21.79
CA ILE A 114 0.07 6.24 22.31
C ILE A 114 0.37 5.76 23.73
N ASP A 115 1.54 5.15 23.94
CA ASP A 115 1.97 4.64 25.25
C ASP A 115 2.06 5.78 26.28
N ARG A 116 2.75 6.87 25.93
CA ARG A 116 2.93 8.03 26.80
C ARG A 116 1.61 8.67 27.22
N HIS A 117 0.61 8.71 26.34
CA HIS A 117 -0.69 9.32 26.60
C HIS A 117 -1.74 8.31 27.11
N GLY A 118 -1.37 7.04 27.28
CA GLY A 118 -2.28 5.99 27.76
C GLY A 118 -3.48 5.76 26.84
N LEU A 119 -3.28 5.92 25.52
CA LEU A 119 -4.32 5.69 24.52
C LEU A 119 -4.39 4.20 24.18
N ASP A 120 -5.60 3.69 23.96
CA ASP A 120 -5.82 2.30 23.57
C ASP A 120 -6.58 2.24 22.24
N LEU A 121 -5.86 1.92 21.16
CA LEU A 121 -6.41 1.77 19.81
C LEU A 121 -7.07 0.42 19.56
N THR A 122 -6.94 -0.52 20.51
CA THR A 122 -7.54 -1.85 20.44
C THR A 122 -8.94 -1.87 21.08
N ALA A 123 -9.28 -0.84 21.86
CA ALA A 123 -10.58 -0.73 22.51
C ALA A 123 -11.68 -0.30 21.53
N GLU A 124 -12.89 -0.83 21.71
CA GLU A 124 -14.08 -0.44 20.93
C GLU A 124 -14.36 1.08 20.97
N SER A 125 -13.98 1.77 22.06
CA SER A 125 -14.10 3.22 22.18
C SER A 125 -13.22 4.00 21.19
N ALA A 126 -12.18 3.36 20.62
CA ALA A 126 -11.31 3.93 19.61
C ALA A 126 -12.01 4.13 18.26
N ARG A 127 -13.16 3.48 18.00
CA ARG A 127 -13.96 3.69 16.77
C ARG A 127 -14.28 5.15 16.48
N ARG A 128 -14.41 5.98 17.53
CA ARG A 128 -14.65 7.43 17.39
C ARG A 128 -13.48 8.18 16.74
N TRP A 129 -12.32 7.52 16.57
CA TRP A 129 -11.13 8.04 15.90
C TRP A 129 -10.99 7.54 14.47
N ASN A 130 -11.91 6.70 13.96
CA ASN A 130 -11.98 6.43 12.52
C ASN A 130 -12.19 7.76 11.78
N TYR A 131 -11.59 7.89 10.59
CA TYR A 131 -11.48 9.13 9.82
C TYR A 131 -10.75 10.28 10.53
N ARG A 132 -10.08 10.01 11.65
CA ARG A 132 -9.17 10.96 12.34
C ARG A 132 -7.73 10.48 12.36
N LEU A 133 -7.54 9.20 12.07
CA LEU A 133 -6.27 8.55 11.88
C LEU A 133 -6.35 7.79 10.56
N SER A 134 -5.62 8.26 9.56
CA SER A 134 -5.46 7.55 8.27
C SER A 134 -4.11 6.86 8.26
N ALA A 135 -4.06 5.64 7.73
CA ALA A 135 -2.84 4.82 7.70
C ALA A 135 -2.32 4.64 6.27
N LEU A 136 -1.05 4.97 6.08
CA LEU A 136 -0.27 4.65 4.90
C LEU A 136 0.73 3.55 5.30
N LEU A 137 0.34 2.30 5.07
CA LEU A 137 1.09 1.14 5.52
C LEU A 137 2.26 0.88 4.57
N ARG A 138 3.49 0.96 5.10
CA ARG A 138 4.70 0.63 4.36
C ARG A 138 4.78 -0.88 4.19
N LEU A 139 4.91 -1.35 2.95
CA LEU A 139 5.18 -2.76 2.67
C LEU A 139 6.58 -3.13 3.19
N ALA A 140 6.72 -4.31 3.77
CA ALA A 140 8.00 -4.85 4.23
C ALA A 140 8.90 -5.15 3.03
N THR A 141 9.84 -4.25 2.76
CA THR A 141 10.74 -4.30 1.59
C THR A 141 12.20 -4.14 2.03
N ASP A 142 13.13 -4.62 1.20
CA ASP A 142 14.58 -4.48 1.42
C ASP A 142 15.13 -3.08 1.08
N GLY A 143 14.27 -2.15 0.68
CA GLY A 143 14.63 -0.79 0.30
C GLY A 143 15.06 -0.63 -1.16
N THR A 144 14.99 -1.69 -1.98
CA THR A 144 15.26 -1.61 -3.42
C THR A 144 13.98 -1.44 -4.21
N VAL A 145 14.07 -0.79 -5.38
CA VAL A 145 12.91 -0.68 -6.30
C VAL A 145 12.46 -2.06 -6.79
N HIS A 146 13.39 -3.02 -6.95
CA HIS A 146 13.04 -4.38 -7.38
C HIS A 146 12.12 -5.03 -6.34
N ASP A 147 12.45 -4.95 -5.06
CA ASP A 147 11.64 -5.54 -4.00
C ASP A 147 10.34 -4.77 -3.74
N ALA A 148 10.37 -3.43 -3.82
CA ALA A 148 9.17 -2.60 -3.74
C ALA A 148 8.16 -2.95 -4.85
N MET A 149 8.62 -3.14 -6.10
CA MET A 149 7.78 -3.59 -7.21
C MET A 149 7.26 -5.02 -6.98
N ARG A 150 8.08 -5.92 -6.39
CA ARG A 150 7.64 -7.29 -6.05
C ARG A 150 6.53 -7.32 -5.01
N MET A 151 6.64 -6.46 -4.01
CA MET A 151 5.62 -6.33 -2.98
C MET A 151 4.34 -5.71 -3.55
N ALA A 152 4.44 -4.60 -4.29
CA ALA A 152 3.30 -3.92 -4.89
C ALA A 152 2.51 -4.77 -5.89
N THR A 153 3.17 -5.73 -6.55
CA THR A 153 2.55 -6.63 -7.54
C THR A 153 2.36 -8.06 -7.04
N PHE A 154 2.55 -8.35 -5.74
CA PHE A 154 2.47 -9.70 -5.17
C PHE A 154 3.42 -10.76 -5.79
N THR A 155 4.31 -10.38 -6.72
CA THR A 155 5.27 -11.30 -7.36
C THR A 155 6.36 -11.79 -6.41
N HIS A 156 6.43 -11.27 -5.17
CA HIS A 156 7.25 -11.84 -4.11
C HIS A 156 6.88 -13.29 -3.75
N ARG A 157 5.62 -13.71 -4.00
CA ARG A 157 5.08 -15.06 -3.73
C ARG A 157 5.29 -16.07 -4.87
N LEU A 158 6.01 -15.72 -5.93
CA LEU A 158 6.35 -16.69 -7.00
C LEU A 158 7.01 -17.96 -6.43
N PRO A 159 6.57 -19.18 -6.84
CA PRO A 159 5.75 -19.48 -8.02
C PRO A 159 4.23 -19.61 -7.76
N GLU A 160 3.73 -19.26 -6.57
CA GLU A 160 2.33 -19.47 -6.14
C GLU A 160 1.31 -18.56 -6.83
N LEU A 161 1.71 -17.85 -7.89
CA LEU A 161 0.81 -16.97 -8.64
C LEU A 161 -0.29 -17.80 -9.30
N LEU A 162 -1.54 -17.45 -9.01
CA LEU A 162 -2.69 -18.12 -9.59
C LEU A 162 -2.81 -17.70 -11.06
N PRO A 163 -2.90 -18.65 -12.00
CA PRO A 163 -3.07 -18.32 -13.40
C PRO A 163 -4.42 -17.63 -13.60
N ILE A 164 -4.47 -16.64 -14.50
CA ILE A 164 -5.75 -16.14 -15.01
C ILE A 164 -6.50 -17.33 -15.62
N GLY A 165 -7.67 -17.64 -15.06
CA GLY A 165 -8.50 -18.75 -15.52
C GLY A 165 -8.88 -18.61 -17.01
N PRO A 166 -8.96 -19.72 -17.78
CA PRO A 166 -9.44 -19.66 -19.15
C PRO A 166 -10.89 -19.14 -19.18
N GLY A 167 -11.13 -18.06 -19.94
CA GLY A 167 -12.44 -17.41 -20.03
C GLY A 167 -12.51 -16.02 -19.40
N ASP A 168 -11.40 -15.52 -18.86
CA ASP A 168 -11.32 -14.13 -18.43
C ASP A 168 -11.48 -13.15 -19.61
N HIS A 169 -12.37 -12.18 -19.44
CA HIS A 169 -12.66 -11.13 -20.41
C HIS A 169 -12.04 -9.78 -20.03
N ARG A 170 -11.34 -9.71 -18.88
CA ARG A 170 -10.61 -8.52 -18.44
C ARG A 170 -9.62 -8.08 -19.51
N ARG A 171 -9.56 -6.76 -19.75
CA ARG A 171 -8.73 -6.17 -20.80
C ARG A 171 -7.61 -5.35 -20.15
N VAL A 172 -6.40 -5.56 -20.64
CA VAL A 172 -5.22 -4.78 -20.30
C VAL A 172 -5.23 -3.48 -21.12
N GLU A 173 -4.84 -2.36 -20.52
CA GLU A 173 -4.68 -1.12 -21.27
C GLU A 173 -3.66 -1.29 -22.41
N GLN A 174 -3.97 -0.70 -23.57
CA GLN A 174 -3.25 -0.96 -24.81
C GLN A 174 -1.74 -0.65 -24.71
N GLU A 175 -1.37 0.40 -23.98
CA GLU A 175 0.03 0.78 -23.78
C GLU A 175 0.82 -0.29 -23.03
N TRP A 176 0.22 -0.94 -22.03
CA TRP A 176 0.86 -1.96 -21.22
C TRP A 176 0.82 -3.33 -21.87
N ALA A 177 -0.21 -3.63 -22.68
CA ALA A 177 -0.29 -4.89 -23.41
C ALA A 177 0.96 -5.14 -24.29
N ALA A 178 1.48 -4.09 -24.94
CA ALA A 178 2.68 -4.18 -25.76
C ALA A 178 3.96 -4.40 -24.92
N ALA A 179 4.08 -3.70 -23.79
CA ALA A 179 5.21 -3.84 -22.88
C ALA A 179 5.24 -5.25 -22.24
N LEU A 180 4.08 -5.74 -21.80
CA LEU A 180 3.92 -7.05 -21.17
C LEU A 180 4.08 -8.21 -22.15
N ALA A 181 3.86 -8.02 -23.45
CA ALA A 181 4.03 -9.08 -24.46
C ALA A 181 5.45 -9.66 -24.49
N GLN A 182 6.45 -8.90 -24.02
CA GLN A 182 7.86 -9.32 -23.95
C GLN A 182 8.23 -10.01 -22.63
N VAL A 183 7.30 -10.10 -21.67
CA VAL A 183 7.54 -10.71 -20.36
C VAL A 183 7.42 -12.22 -20.45
N GLU A 184 8.48 -12.91 -20.01
CA GLU A 184 8.54 -14.36 -19.88
C GLU A 184 8.83 -14.74 -18.42
N PRO A 185 8.23 -15.82 -17.88
CA PRO A 185 7.33 -16.76 -18.56
C PRO A 185 5.88 -16.25 -18.65
N PRO A 186 4.99 -16.92 -19.43
CA PRO A 186 3.62 -16.48 -19.64
C PRO A 186 2.83 -16.27 -18.34
N GLN A 187 3.06 -17.10 -17.33
CA GLN A 187 2.38 -16.98 -16.04
C GLN A 187 2.69 -15.65 -15.33
N LEU A 188 3.94 -15.17 -15.44
CA LEU A 188 4.32 -13.87 -14.91
C LEU A 188 3.65 -12.75 -15.70
N ARG A 189 3.64 -12.85 -17.03
CA ARG A 189 2.97 -11.88 -17.90
C ARG A 189 1.49 -11.79 -17.57
N ASP A 190 0.83 -12.93 -17.43
CA ASP A 190 -0.60 -13.01 -17.13
C ASP A 190 -0.87 -12.40 -15.74
N HIS A 191 -0.05 -12.70 -14.74
CA HIS A 191 -0.14 -12.05 -13.42
C HIS A 191 0.02 -10.53 -13.49
N LEU A 192 1.09 -10.03 -14.12
CA LEU A 192 1.31 -8.59 -14.26
C LEU A 192 0.23 -7.90 -15.08
N SER A 193 -0.44 -8.62 -15.99
CA SER A 193 -1.57 -8.11 -16.75
C SER A 193 -2.76 -7.77 -15.85
N LEU A 194 -2.96 -8.47 -14.73
CA LEU A 194 -3.97 -8.14 -13.72
C LEU A 194 -3.71 -6.80 -13.03
N HIS A 195 -2.48 -6.30 -13.08
CA HIS A 195 -2.11 -5.01 -12.52
C HIS A 195 -2.15 -3.86 -13.54
N CYS A 196 -2.49 -4.13 -14.80
CA CYS A 196 -2.49 -3.15 -15.89
C CYS A 196 -3.84 -3.10 -16.62
N LEU A 197 -4.93 -3.33 -15.92
CA LEU A 197 -6.28 -3.42 -16.50
C LEU A 197 -6.85 -2.07 -16.89
N GLU A 198 -7.70 -2.05 -17.93
CA GLU A 198 -8.50 -0.87 -18.28
C GLU A 198 -9.42 -0.46 -17.11
N PRO A 199 -9.78 0.84 -16.98
CA PRO A 199 -10.51 1.36 -15.81
C PRO A 199 -11.83 0.66 -15.49
N PHE A 200 -12.52 0.09 -16.48
CA PHE A 200 -13.76 -0.64 -16.24
C PHE A 200 -13.51 -1.98 -15.52
N TRP A 201 -12.42 -2.67 -15.87
CA TRP A 201 -12.14 -4.03 -15.38
C TRP A 201 -11.45 -4.05 -14.02
N SER A 202 -10.60 -3.06 -13.73
CA SER A 202 -9.93 -2.90 -12.43
C SER A 202 -10.86 -2.56 -11.27
N ARG A 203 -12.13 -2.23 -11.53
CA ARG A 203 -13.13 -1.92 -10.50
C ARG A 203 -13.51 -3.12 -9.65
N ALA A 204 -13.53 -4.31 -10.24
CA ALA A 204 -14.05 -5.51 -9.59
C ALA A 204 -12.96 -6.50 -9.17
N ALA A 205 -11.83 -6.51 -9.88
CA ALA A 205 -10.69 -7.36 -9.57
C ALA A 205 -9.43 -6.85 -10.29
N GLY A 206 -8.26 -7.09 -9.68
CA GLY A 206 -6.98 -6.61 -10.20
C GLY A 206 -6.79 -5.12 -9.94
N ALA A 207 -5.96 -4.48 -10.77
CA ALA A 207 -5.57 -3.10 -10.57
C ALA A 207 -5.45 -2.33 -11.88
N ARG A 208 -5.62 -1.01 -11.77
CA ARG A 208 -5.25 -0.06 -12.82
C ARG A 208 -3.86 0.50 -12.52
N TYR A 209 -2.95 0.39 -13.47
CA TYR A 209 -1.63 1.01 -13.35
C TYR A 209 -1.70 2.49 -13.71
N LEU A 210 -1.19 3.36 -12.82
CA LEU A 210 -1.18 4.81 -12.97
C LEU A 210 0.18 5.37 -13.39
N GLY A 211 1.23 4.53 -13.39
CA GLY A 211 2.59 4.98 -13.64
C GLY A 211 3.10 5.98 -12.60
N ALA A 212 3.95 6.91 -13.04
CA ALA A 212 4.61 7.90 -12.18
C ALA A 212 3.88 9.26 -12.11
N THR A 213 2.73 9.40 -12.77
CA THR A 213 2.08 10.71 -13.01
C THR A 213 0.92 11.00 -12.07
N GLU A 214 0.29 9.97 -11.53
CA GLU A 214 -0.92 10.09 -10.72
C GLU A 214 -0.74 9.26 -9.44
N TRP A 215 -0.99 9.90 -8.29
CA TRP A 215 -0.93 9.22 -7.00
C TRP A 215 -2.18 8.37 -6.80
N PRO A 216 -2.03 7.08 -6.44
CA PRO A 216 -3.17 6.27 -6.06
C PRO A 216 -3.91 6.80 -4.83
N THR A 217 -5.21 6.51 -4.75
CA THR A 217 -6.04 6.75 -3.55
C THR A 217 -5.34 6.28 -2.27
N GLY A 218 -5.47 7.08 -1.21
CA GLY A 218 -4.90 6.77 0.10
C GLY A 218 -3.39 7.00 0.21
N THR A 219 -2.69 7.32 -0.88
CA THR A 219 -1.22 7.53 -0.86
C THR A 219 -0.79 8.97 -1.13
N SER A 220 -1.73 9.87 -1.42
CA SER A 220 -1.46 11.26 -1.82
C SER A 220 -0.79 12.12 -0.74
N ALA A 221 -0.85 11.73 0.54
CA ALA A 221 -0.09 12.38 1.62
C ALA A 221 1.44 12.32 1.42
N LEU A 222 1.92 11.43 0.54
CA LEU A 222 3.33 11.37 0.14
C LEU A 222 3.71 12.40 -0.93
N ALA A 223 2.73 13.04 -1.59
CA ALA A 223 2.97 14.04 -2.62
C ALA A 223 3.79 15.21 -2.08
N GLY A 224 4.85 15.60 -2.80
CA GLY A 224 5.77 16.65 -2.38
C GLY A 224 6.78 16.23 -1.30
N ARG A 225 6.61 15.06 -0.68
CA ARG A 225 7.54 14.46 0.30
C ARG A 225 8.40 13.36 -0.31
N ARG A 226 7.82 12.61 -1.26
CA ARG A 226 8.48 11.51 -1.98
C ARG A 226 8.28 11.64 -3.48
N LYS A 227 9.14 10.98 -4.25
CA LYS A 227 9.00 10.88 -5.69
C LYS A 227 8.23 9.60 -6.05
N LEU A 228 7.05 9.74 -6.63
CA LEU A 228 6.31 8.61 -7.19
C LEU A 228 7.09 8.00 -8.37
N LEU A 229 7.22 6.68 -8.37
CA LEU A 229 7.76 5.92 -9.49
C LEU A 229 6.70 5.09 -10.21
N ALA A 230 5.77 4.52 -9.44
CA ALA A 230 4.72 3.66 -9.95
C ALA A 230 3.56 3.66 -8.95
N GLY A 231 2.34 3.72 -9.45
CA GLY A 231 1.12 3.66 -8.65
C GLY A 231 0.10 2.68 -9.24
N TRP A 232 -0.67 2.04 -8.37
CA TRP A 232 -1.81 1.20 -8.76
C TRP A 232 -3.04 1.55 -7.93
N GLU A 233 -4.20 1.56 -8.58
CA GLU A 233 -5.50 1.68 -7.93
C GLU A 233 -6.27 0.37 -7.99
N PHE A 234 -6.97 0.07 -6.90
CA PHE A 234 -7.83 -1.10 -6.75
C PHE A 234 -9.26 -0.65 -6.38
N GLY A 235 -10.26 -1.42 -6.79
CA GLY A 235 -11.62 -1.32 -6.24
C GLY A 235 -12.26 0.06 -6.39
N GLU A 236 -12.54 0.50 -7.61
CA GLU A 236 -13.14 1.83 -7.89
C GLU A 236 -12.35 3.02 -7.31
N SER A 237 -11.02 2.90 -7.25
CA SER A 237 -10.14 3.91 -6.66
C SER A 237 -10.41 4.12 -5.17
N GLN A 238 -10.77 3.05 -4.44
CA GLN A 238 -10.93 3.07 -2.98
C GLN A 238 -9.64 2.70 -2.25
N SER A 239 -8.68 2.09 -2.93
CA SER A 239 -7.36 1.81 -2.38
C SER A 239 -6.29 1.85 -3.44
N GLY A 240 -5.04 1.91 -3.01
CA GLY A 240 -3.91 1.96 -3.91
C GLY A 240 -2.58 1.63 -3.26
N VAL A 241 -1.62 1.27 -4.10
CA VAL A 241 -0.22 1.06 -3.69
C VAL A 241 0.69 1.95 -4.54
N ALA A 242 1.61 2.63 -3.88
CA ALA A 242 2.57 3.52 -4.50
C ALA A 242 4.00 3.07 -4.19
N VAL A 243 4.81 2.89 -5.24
CA VAL A 243 6.27 2.72 -5.14
C VAL A 243 6.92 4.09 -5.29
N VAL A 244 7.77 4.43 -4.32
CA VAL A 244 8.34 5.77 -4.18
C VAL A 244 9.85 5.73 -3.92
N GLY A 245 10.54 6.83 -4.26
CA GLY A 245 11.96 7.07 -3.95
C GLY A 245 12.21 8.46 -3.35
#